data_AF-A0A3C2CXL3-F1
#
_entry.id   AF-A0A3C2CXL3-F1
#
_cell.length_a   1.000
_cell.length_b   1.000
_cell.length_c   1.000
_cell.angle_alpha   90.00
_cell.angle_beta   90.00
_cell.angle_gamma   90.00
#
_symmetry.space_group_name_H-M   'P 1'
#
loop_
_entity.id
_entity.type
_entity.pdbx_description
1 polymer ?
#
loop_
_entity_poly.entity_id
_entity_poly.type
_entity_poly.pdbx_seq_one_letter_code
_entity_poly.pdbx_strand_id
1 'polypeptide(L)' 'MDLYHLWVYINVLNTKWFIWTMVIIVMAFNILAPIIILAVINGKELPFMKNKEDKNKIREEVE' A
#
# COMPACT_ATOMS: atom_id res chain seq x y z
N MET A 1 3.29 38.38 3.20
CA MET A 1 3.83 37.01 3.22
C MET A 1 3.30 36.31 4.46
N ASP A 2 2.04 35.87 4.45
CA ASP A 2 1.39 35.17 5.57
C ASP A 2 0.04 34.54 5.18
N LEU A 3 -0.60 35.10 4.15
CA LEU A 3 -1.93 34.68 3.70
C LEU A 3 -2.00 33.22 3.23
N TYR A 4 -0.95 32.70 2.56
CA TYR A 4 -0.93 31.32 2.07
C TYR A 4 -0.78 30.30 3.22
N HIS A 5 0.08 30.59 4.19
CA HIS A 5 0.25 29.71 5.35
C HIS A 5 -0.99 29.72 6.24
N LEU A 6 -1.60 30.89 6.46
CA LEU A 6 -2.82 31.00 7.26
C LEU A 6 -4.02 30.33 6.57
N TRP A 7 -4.20 30.54 5.26
CA TRP A 7 -5.34 29.99 4.53
C TRP A 7 -5.25 28.48 4.32
N VAL A 8 -4.09 27.95 3.91
CA VAL A 8 -3.90 26.50 3.75
C VAL A 8 -3.97 25.80 5.11
N TYR A 9 -3.41 26.38 6.16
CA TYR A 9 -3.49 25.78 7.49
C TYR A 9 -4.94 25.71 7.99
N ILE A 10 -5.70 26.80 7.90
CA ILE A 10 -7.10 26.83 8.37
C ILE A 10 -8.01 25.94 7.51
N ASN A 11 -7.89 25.99 6.18
CA ASN A 11 -8.83 25.35 5.27
C ASN A 11 -8.45 23.94 4.80
N VAL A 12 -7.18 23.53 4.97
CA VAL A 12 -6.73 22.22 4.51
C VAL A 12 -6.19 21.39 5.67
N LEU A 13 -5.27 21.93 6.48
CA LEU A 13 -4.58 21.15 7.51
C LEU A 13 -5.38 21.02 8.82
N ASN A 14 -6.14 22.06 9.19
CA ASN A 14 -6.96 22.09 10.41
C ASN A 14 -8.38 21.54 10.19
N THR A 15 -8.71 21.12 8.97
CA THR A 15 -10.01 20.52 8.69
C THR A 15 -10.06 19.11 9.28
N LYS A 16 -11.11 18.83 10.08
CA LYS A 16 -11.29 17.54 10.78
C LYS A 16 -11.08 16.33 9.86
N TRP A 17 -11.53 16.41 8.61
CA TRP A 17 -11.37 15.34 7.63
C TRP A 17 -9.89 15.06 7.30
N PHE A 18 -9.05 16.10 7.13
CA PHE A 18 -7.62 15.92 6.85
C PHE A 18 -6.88 15.24 8.01
N ILE A 19 -7.09 15.71 9.24
CA ILE A 19 -6.50 15.06 10.43
C ILE A 19 -6.94 13.59 10.52
N TRP A 20 -8.22 13.32 10.28
CA TRP A 20 -8.74 11.94 10.27
C TRP A 20 -8.13 11.08 9.16
N THR A 21 -7.90 11.62 7.95
CA THR A 21 -7.20 10.87 6.89
C THR A 21 -5.78 10.50 7.31
N MET A 22 -5.05 11.41 7.97
CA MET A 22 -3.70 11.15 8.46
C MET A 22 -3.70 10.08 9.55
N VAL A 23 -4.65 10.13 10.49
CA VAL A 23 -4.84 9.09 11.51
C VAL A 23 -5.15 7.73 10.88
N ILE A 24 -6.07 7.68 9.90
CA ILE A 24 -6.42 6.43 9.19
C ILE A 24 -5.20 5.87 8.45
N ILE A 25 -4.42 6.73 7.79
CA ILE A 25 -3.20 6.31 7.07
C ILE A 25 -2.20 5.70 8.05
N VAL A 26 -1.89 6.39 9.14
CA VAL A 26 -0.93 5.88 10.15
C VAL A 26 -1.43 4.57 10.77
N MET A 27 -2.73 4.50 11.10
CA MET A 27 -3.36 3.28 11.63
C MET A 27 -3.32 2.13 10.61
N ALA A 28 -3.60 2.40 9.34
CA ALA A 28 -3.52 1.41 8.26
C ALA A 28 -2.08 0.91 8.10
N PHE A 29 -1.10 1.81 8.04
CA PHE A 29 0.31 1.41 7.97
C PHE A 29 0.75 0.60 9.19
N ASN A 30 0.25 0.90 10.39
CA ASN A 30 0.60 0.14 11.58
C ASN A 30 0.08 -1.32 11.51
N ILE A 31 -1.08 -1.53 10.89
CA ILE A 31 -1.65 -2.87 10.67
C ILE A 31 -1.00 -3.55 9.46
N LEU A 32 -0.76 -2.82 8.37
CA LEU A 32 -0.19 -3.34 7.14
C LEU A 32 1.31 -3.64 7.27
N ALA A 33 2.07 -2.87 8.06
CA ALA A 33 3.51 -3.06 8.25
C ALA A 33 3.88 -4.50 8.65
N PRO A 34 3.31 -5.11 9.72
CA PRO A 34 3.62 -6.49 10.06
C PRO A 34 3.18 -7.49 8.98
N ILE A 35 2.08 -7.22 8.26
CA ILE A 35 1.61 -8.07 7.16
C ILE A 35 2.59 -8.02 5.98
N ILE A 36 3.07 -6.83 5.61
CA ILE A 36 4.04 -6.61 4.54
C ILE A 36 5.37 -7.28 4.92
N ILE A 37 5.84 -7.08 6.15
CA ILE A 37 7.06 -7.70 6.66
C ILE A 37 6.93 -9.23 6.62
N LEU A 38 5.79 -9.78 7.06
CA LEU A 38 5.54 -11.22 6.99
C LEU A 38 5.50 -11.74 5.55
N ALA A 39 4.91 -11.00 4.62
CA ALA A 39 4.88 -11.35 3.20
C ALA A 39 6.28 -11.33 2.57
N VAL A 40 7.09 -10.31 2.88
CA VAL A 40 8.47 -10.18 2.40
C VAL A 40 9.36 -11.28 3.00
N ILE A 41 9.28 -11.51 4.31
CA ILE A 41 10.11 -12.52 5.01
C ILE A 41 9.76 -13.94 4.59
N ASN A 42 8.47 -14.27 4.43
CA ASN A 42 8.09 -15.65 4.10
C ASN A 42 8.49 -16.09 2.69
N GLY A 43 8.93 -15.18 1.81
CA GLY A 43 9.33 -15.50 0.43
C GLY A 43 8.25 -16.21 -0.39
N LYS A 44 7.06 -16.41 0.17
CA LYS A 44 5.91 -17.00 -0.49
C LYS A 44 5.41 -15.93 -1.44
N GLU A 45 5.72 -16.15 -2.70
CA GLU A 45 5.04 -15.52 -3.81
C GLU A 45 3.56 -15.41 -3.45
N LEU A 46 3.05 -14.18 -3.46
CA LEU A 46 1.64 -13.91 -3.28
C LEU A 46 0.87 -14.91 -4.16
N PRO A 47 -0.18 -15.60 -3.65
CA PRO A 47 -0.91 -16.60 -4.44
C PRO A 47 -1.52 -16.03 -5.72
N PHE A 48 -1.60 -14.70 -5.85
CA PHE A 48 -2.04 -13.98 -7.04
C PHE A 48 -0.96 -13.76 -8.10
N MET A 49 0.32 -13.99 -7.78
CA MET A 49 1.46 -13.80 -8.69
C MET A 49 1.95 -15.11 -9.30
N LYS A 50 1.31 -16.23 -8.96
CA LYS A 50 1.58 -17.54 -9.57
C LYS A 50 0.86 -17.64 -10.91
N ASN A 51 1.37 -16.97 -11.95
CA ASN A 51 1.01 -17.27 -13.33
C ASN A 51 2.02 -16.66 -14.30
N LYS A 52 2.93 -17.51 -14.82
CA LYS A 52 3.23 -17.62 -16.26
C LYS A 52 4.28 -18.69 -16.59
N GLU A 53 5.12 -19.12 -15.66
CA GLU A 53 6.19 -20.07 -15.97
C GLU A 53 5.70 -21.53 -16.10
N ASP A 54 4.75 -21.98 -15.26
CA ASP A 54 4.23 -23.36 -15.32
C ASP A 54 3.48 -23.68 -16.63
N LYS A 55 2.93 -22.67 -17.35
CA LYS A 55 2.21 -22.91 -18.61
C LYS A 55 3.12 -23.15 -19.82
N ASN A 56 4.36 -22.65 -19.80
CA ASN A 56 5.29 -22.88 -20.92
C ASN A 56 5.90 -24.28 -20.85
N LYS A 57 6.18 -24.79 -19.64
CA LYS A 57 6.79 -26.11 -19.44
C LYS A 57 5.87 -27.26 -19.88
N ILE A 58 4.56 -27.14 -19.63
CA ILE A 58 3.56 -28.13 -20.05
C ILE A 58 3.37 -28.15 -21.57
N ARG A 59 3.67 -27.04 -22.26
CA ARG A 59 3.49 -26.93 -23.71
C ARG A 59 4.67 -27.50 -24.50
N GLU A 60 5.88 -27.47 -23.93
CA GLU A 60 7.08 -28.09 -24.52
C GLU A 60 7.14 -29.62 -24.34
N GLU A 61 6.45 -30.19 -23.34
CA GLU A 61 6.35 -31.65 -23.16
C GLU A 61 5.28 -32.32 -24.04
N VAL A 62 4.43 -31.54 -24.71
CA VAL A 62 3.30 -32.02 -25.52
C VAL A 62 3.53 -31.86 -27.03
N GLU A 63 4.66 -31.29 -27.44
CA GLU A 63 5.10 -31.12 -28.85
C GLU A 63 6.24 -32.10 -29.20
#